data_AF-A0A4R1ETW4-F1
#
_entry.id   AF-A0A4R1ETW4-F1
#
_cell.length_a   1.000
_cell.length_b   1.000
_cell.length_c   1.000
_cell.angle_alpha   90.00
_cell.angle_beta   90.00
_cell.angle_gamma   90.00
#
_symmetry.space_group_name_H-M   'P 1'
#
loop_
_entity.id
_entity.type
_entity.pdbx_description
1 polymer ?
#
loop_
_entity_poly.entity_id
_entity_poly.type
_entity_poly.pdbx_seq_one_letter_code
_entity_poly.pdbx_strand_id
1 'polypeptide(L)' 'MVSEDMNQIDVSKIMNGNKKAILRHADKQYLLSITRRGKLILTAAEQSLLPKQYKVFLKET' A
#
# COMPACT_ATOMS: atom_id res chain seq x y z
N MET A 1 -20.43 -23.13 10.28
CA MET A 1 -20.30 -21.76 9.75
C MET A 1 -19.17 -21.11 10.53
N VAL A 2 -18.01 -20.90 9.91
CA VAL A 2 -16.91 -20.17 10.57
C VAL A 2 -17.27 -18.70 10.44
N SER A 3 -17.70 -18.05 11.52
CA SER A 3 -17.62 -16.60 11.59
C SER A 3 -16.14 -16.28 11.76
N GLU A 4 -15.45 -16.05 10.65
CA GLU A 4 -14.16 -15.39 10.72
C GLU A 4 -14.42 -14.03 11.37
N ASP A 5 -13.89 -13.84 12.58
CA ASP A 5 -13.88 -12.54 13.27
C ASP A 5 -13.11 -11.56 12.38
N MET A 6 -13.81 -10.94 11.44
CA MET A 6 -13.24 -9.97 10.54
C MET A 6 -13.05 -8.67 11.31
N ASN A 7 -11.80 -8.37 11.61
CA ASN A 7 -11.41 -7.09 12.17
C ASN A 7 -11.79 -5.99 11.18
N GLN A 8 -12.81 -5.20 11.54
CA GLN A 8 -13.20 -4.02 10.79
C GLN A 8 -12.16 -2.92 11.02
N ILE A 9 -11.61 -2.38 9.94
CA ILE A 9 -10.61 -1.31 10.00
C ILE A 9 -11.13 -0.09 9.23
N ASP A 10 -11.04 1.08 9.87
CA ASP A 10 -11.27 2.36 9.21
C ASP A 10 -10.06 2.72 8.33
N VAL A 11 -10.25 2.60 7.02
CA VAL A 11 -9.20 2.83 6.02
C VAL A 11 -8.67 4.26 6.04
N SER A 12 -9.46 5.24 6.50
CA SER A 12 -9.02 6.64 6.56
C SER A 12 -7.83 6.84 7.50
N LYS A 13 -7.79 6.04 8.58
CA LYS A 13 -6.68 6.01 9.56
C LYS A 13 -5.40 5.44 8.96
N ILE A 14 -5.51 4.45 8.07
CA ILE A 14 -4.34 3.90 7.36
C ILE A 14 -3.84 4.88 6.31
N MET A 15 -4.75 5.57 5.63
CA MET A 15 -4.40 6.43 4.50
C MET A 15 -3.98 7.85 4.92
N ASN A 16 -4.13 8.24 6.19
CA ASN A 16 -3.76 9.56 6.72
C ASN A 16 -4.28 10.73 5.86
N GLY A 17 -5.54 10.64 5.41
CA GLY A 17 -6.16 11.64 4.54
C GLY A 17 -5.70 11.64 3.08
N ASN A 18 -4.77 10.77 2.69
CA ASN A 18 -4.28 10.66 1.32
C ASN A 18 -5.18 9.76 0.47
N LYS A 19 -5.16 9.95 -0.86
CA LYS A 19 -5.85 9.07 -1.81
C LYS A 19 -5.05 7.82 -2.19
N LYS A 20 -3.80 7.73 -1.74
CA LYS A 20 -2.86 6.63 -2.00
C LYS A 20 -2.05 6.36 -0.75
N ALA A 21 -1.82 5.08 -0.44
CA ALA A 21 -0.94 4.65 0.64
C ALA A 21 -0.16 3.40 0.19
N ILE A 22 1.10 3.28 0.60
CA ILE A 22 1.88 2.05 0.39
C ILE A 22 1.71 1.17 1.62
N LEU A 23 1.18 -0.02 1.42
CA LEU A 23 1.12 -1.07 2.43
C LEU A 23 2.32 -1.99 2.26
N ARG A 24 2.94 -2.37 3.37
CA ARG A 24 4.03 -3.35 3.40
C ARG A 24 3.54 -4.60 4.12
N HIS A 25 3.74 -5.75 3.50
CA HIS A 25 3.50 -7.05 4.13
C HIS A 25 4.70 -7.94 3.81
N ALA A 26 5.52 -8.19 4.84
CA ALA A 26 6.85 -8.78 4.70
C ALA A 26 7.70 -8.03 3.65
N ASP A 27 8.19 -8.75 2.65
CA ASP A 27 9.00 -8.26 1.54
C ASP A 27 8.17 -7.64 0.40
N LYS A 28 6.84 -7.73 0.46
CA LYS A 28 5.94 -7.26 -0.60
C LYS A 28 5.39 -5.87 -0.30
N GLN A 29 5.32 -5.05 -1.35
CA GLN A 29 4.67 -3.75 -1.32
C GLN A 29 3.36 -3.81 -2.08
N TYR A 30 2.37 -3.06 -1.60
CA TYR A 30 1.08 -2.89 -2.25
C TYR A 30 0.71 -1.41 -2.27
N LEU A 31 0.12 -0.97 -3.38
CA LEU A 31 -0.50 0.34 -3.46
C LEU A 31 -1.98 0.22 -3.12
N LEU A 32 -2.40 0.80 -2.00
CA LEU A 32 -3.79 1.07 -1.71
C LEU A 32 -4.16 2.43 -2.30
N SER A 33 -5.26 2.52 -3.05
CA SER A 33 -5.73 3.78 -3.61
C SER A 33 -7.26 3.91 -3.57
N ILE A 34 -7.75 5.14 -3.41
CA ILE A 34 -9.16 5.49 -3.55
C ILE A 34 -9.38 6.16 -4.91
N THR A 35 -10.27 5.58 -5.72
CA THR A 35 -10.67 6.15 -7.00
C THR A 35 -11.51 7.42 -6.81
N ARG A 36 -11.68 8.23 -7.87
CA ARG A 36 -12.55 9.42 -7.84
C ARG A 36 -14.00 9.11 -7.44
N ARG A 37 -14.46 7.87 -7.67
CA ARG A 37 -15.82 7.39 -7.32
C ARG A 37 -15.88 6.67 -5.96
N GLY A 38 -14.82 6.74 -5.16
CA GLY A 38 -14.80 6.19 -3.81
C GLY A 38 -14.49 4.70 -3.69
N LYS A 39 -14.21 3.99 -4.79
CA LYS A 39 -13.77 2.59 -4.74
C LYS A 39 -12.33 2.49 -4.23
N LEU A 40 -12.06 1.50 -3.38
CA LEU A 40 -10.71 1.10 -2.97
C LEU A 40 -10.12 0.11 -3.98
N ILE A 41 -8.84 0.28 -4.30
CA ILE A 41 -8.06 -0.62 -5.16
C ILE A 41 -6.77 -0.95 -4.44
N LEU A 42 -6.46 -2.25 -4.32
CA LEU A 42 -5.18 -2.76 -3.85
C LEU A 42 -4.42 -3.35 -5.05
N THR A 43 -3.24 -2.81 -5.35
CA THR A 43 -2.40 -3.27 -6.46
C THR A 43 -1.09 -3.81 -5.89
N ALA A 44 -0.70 -5.02 -6.29
CA ALA A 44 0.63 -5.55 -5.98
C ALA A 44 1.68 -4.66 -6.66
N ALA A 45 2.62 -4.14 -5.88
CA ALA A 45 3.77 -3.45 -6.42
C ALA A 45 4.87 -4.48 -6.66
N GLU A 46 4.86 -5.13 -7.82
CA GLU A 46 5.89 -6.10 -8.23
C GLU A 46 7.28 -5.45 -8.39
N GLN A 47 7.35 -4.12 -8.45
CA GLN A 47 8.60 -3.37 -8.45
C GLN A 47 8.62 -2.35 -7.31
N SER A 48 9.73 -2.36 -6.58
CA SER A 48 10.13 -1.34 -5.61
C SER A 48 9.72 0.05 -6.11
N LEU A 49 8.71 0.61 -5.44
CA LEU A 49 8.20 1.97 -5.67
C LEU A 49 9.13 3.04 -5.10
N LEU A 50 10.35 2.66 -4.70
CA LEU A 50 11.38 3.62 -4.36
C LEU A 50 11.55 4.59 -5.54
N PRO A 51 11.43 5.91 -5.29
CA PRO A 51 11.75 6.90 -6.30
C PRO A 51 13.14 6.56 -6.87
N LYS A 52 13.30 6.62 -8.20
CA LYS A 52 14.54 6.22 -8.89
C LYS A 52 15.79 6.85 -8.27
N GLN A 53 15.66 8.02 -7.63
CA GLN A 53 16.74 8.71 -6.90
C GLN A 53 17.36 7.89 -5.75
N TYR A 54 16.61 6.97 -5.11
CA TYR A 54 17.14 6.12 -4.02
C TYR A 54 17.81 4.84 -4.53
N LYS A 55 17.61 4.47 -5.81
CA LYS A 55 18.28 3.30 -6.40
C LYS A 55 19.73 3.58 -6.78
N VAL A 56 20.10 4.85 -6.94
CA VAL A 56 21.48 5.27 -7.24
C VAL A 56 22.37 5.12 -6.00
N PHE A 57 21.86 5.47 -4.82
CA PHE A 57 22.60 5.41 -3.55
C PHE A 57 22.94 4.00 -3.04
N LEU A 58 22.28 2.96 -3.55
CA LEU A 58 22.46 1.58 -3.07
C LEU A 58 23.29 0.71 -4.02
N LYS A 59 23.93 1.30 -5.03
CA LYS A 59 24.82 0.59 -5.97
C LYS A 59 26.32 0.87 -5.75
N GLU A 60 26.69 1.69 -4.77
CA GLU A 60 28.09 2.10 -4.53
C GLU A 60 28.65 1.66 -3.15
N THR A 61 28.11 0.60 -2.54
CA THR A 61 28.69 -0.04 -1.35
C THR A 61 28.91 -1.52 -1.57
#